data_AF-A0AAV3A7E7-F1
#
_entry.id   AF-A0AAV3A7E7-F1
#
_cell.length_a   1.000
_cell.length_b   1.000
_cell.length_c   1.000
_cell.angle_alpha   90.00
_cell.angle_beta   90.00
_cell.angle_gamma   90.00
#
_symmetry.space_group_name_H-M   'P 1'
#
loop_
_entity.id
_entity.type
_entity.pdbx_description
1 polymer ?
#
loop_
_entity_poly.entity_id
_entity_poly.type
_entity_poly.pdbx_seq_one_letter_code
_entity_poly.pdbx_strand_id
1 'polypeptide(L)'
;MLRKEGIIVSDAVVLLDREQGGRELLKENGIRLHSVLTLTKLMECLQHLGKVEEEMVERVRKFVKENKISRPASGSIKKKCKSLSYSSRAALLGAHPLAARLLATMESKQSNLCLSADVTDSATLLQLAAELGPSICMLKTHVDILKDFTLDVASQLRVLADQHDFMIFEDRKFSEIENTVKHQYEGKNVRMAEEHPGFVFGFICGCKLSNKPELIHLTPGVHLQQGGDGLGQQYRTPHEVIANKESDIIIVGRGILSASSPAEAAETYRKAGWEAYLSRIKKLQ
;
A
#
# COMPACT_ATOMS: atom_id res chain seq x y z
N MET A 1 6.94 -2.72 18.37
CA MET A 1 7.89 -1.64 18.05
C MET A 1 8.60 -1.22 19.32
N LEU A 2 7.94 -0.55 20.27
CA LEU A 2 8.55 -0.10 21.54
C LEU A 2 9.21 -1.23 22.37
N ARG A 3 8.54 -2.39 22.53
CA ARG A 3 9.13 -3.55 23.23
C ARG A 3 10.39 -4.13 22.58
N LYS A 4 10.59 -3.93 21.27
CA LYS A 4 11.79 -4.39 20.58
C LYS A 4 13.01 -3.53 20.92
N GLU A 5 12.77 -2.28 21.30
CA GLU A 5 13.77 -1.34 21.81
C GLU A 5 13.93 -1.43 23.34
N GLY A 6 13.46 -2.52 23.96
CA GLY A 6 13.53 -2.71 25.42
C GLY A 6 12.52 -1.89 26.24
N ILE A 7 11.63 -1.12 25.59
CA ILE A 7 10.66 -0.27 26.27
C ILE A 7 9.44 -1.09 26.70
N ILE A 8 9.18 -1.12 28.00
CA ILE A 8 8.01 -1.77 28.58
C ILE A 8 6.81 -0.84 28.43
N VAL A 9 5.87 -1.21 27.57
CA VAL A 9 4.56 -0.56 27.47
C VAL A 9 3.59 -1.31 28.37
N SER A 10 3.19 -0.68 29.47
CA SER A 10 2.20 -1.19 30.44
C SER A 10 0.80 -0.60 30.23
N ASP A 11 0.73 0.61 29.66
CA ASP A 11 -0.51 1.38 29.56
C ASP A 11 -0.64 2.04 28.17
N ALA A 12 -1.87 2.18 27.71
CA ALA A 12 -2.24 2.94 26.53
C ALA A 12 -3.39 3.87 26.87
N VAL A 13 -3.34 5.14 26.44
CA VAL A 13 -4.43 6.10 26.62
C VAL A 13 -5.02 6.45 25.26
N VAL A 14 -6.34 6.38 25.14
CA VAL A 14 -7.07 6.76 23.92
C VAL A 14 -8.20 7.72 24.26
N LEU A 15 -8.52 8.60 23.31
CA LEU A 15 -9.65 9.51 23.46
C LEU A 15 -11.00 8.76 23.43
N LEU A 16 -11.13 7.79 22.52
CA LEU A 16 -12.37 7.04 22.32
C LEU A 16 -12.11 5.53 22.19
N ASP A 17 -12.74 4.74 23.06
CA ASP A 17 -12.80 3.27 22.93
C ASP A 17 -14.06 2.89 22.15
N ARG A 18 -13.87 2.27 20.99
CA ARG A 18 -14.99 1.83 20.13
C ARG A 18 -15.69 0.58 20.65
N GLU A 19 -15.15 -0.08 21.68
CA GLU A 19 -15.73 -1.26 22.33
C GLU A 19 -15.80 -2.52 21.44
N GLN A 20 -15.00 -2.56 20.37
CA GLN A 20 -14.97 -3.64 19.38
C GLN A 20 -13.81 -4.65 19.56
N GLY A 21 -13.27 -4.80 20.77
CA GLY A 21 -12.25 -5.82 21.09
C GLY A 21 -10.82 -5.31 21.31
N GLY A 22 -10.59 -3.99 21.14
CA GLY A 22 -9.25 -3.40 21.30
C GLY A 22 -8.71 -3.47 22.74
N ARG A 23 -9.58 -3.31 23.73
CA ARG A 23 -9.23 -3.39 25.16
C ARG A 23 -8.76 -4.79 25.55
N GLU A 24 -9.50 -5.81 25.12
CA GLU A 24 -9.19 -7.22 25.37
C GLU A 24 -7.87 -7.60 24.67
N LEU A 25 -7.70 -7.19 23.41
CA LEU A 25 -6.47 -7.43 22.66
C LEU A 25 -5.24 -6.81 23.33
N LEU A 26 -5.36 -5.56 23.81
CA LEU A 26 -4.27 -4.91 24.54
C LEU A 26 -3.99 -5.61 25.87
N LYS A 27 -5.04 -6.03 26.59
CA LYS A 27 -4.91 -6.78 27.84
C LYS A 27 -4.22 -8.14 27.64
N GLU A 28 -4.53 -8.88 26.58
CA GLU A 28 -3.81 -10.11 26.19
C GLU A 28 -2.32 -9.86 25.97
N ASN A 29 -1.97 -8.67 25.51
CA ASN A 29 -0.59 -8.26 25.31
C ASN A 29 0.02 -7.62 26.57
N GLY A 30 -0.64 -7.65 27.72
CA GLY A 30 -0.16 -7.06 28.97
C GLY A 30 -0.15 -5.53 28.96
N ILE A 31 -1.02 -4.90 28.17
CA ILE A 31 -1.19 -3.45 28.09
C ILE A 31 -2.58 -3.08 28.61
N ARG A 32 -2.65 -2.19 29.59
CA ARG A 32 -3.90 -1.66 30.14
C ARG A 32 -4.35 -0.46 29.33
N LEU A 33 -5.54 -0.56 28.73
CA LEU A 33 -6.15 0.56 28.00
C LEU A 33 -6.91 1.49 28.95
N HIS A 34 -6.64 2.79 28.87
CA HIS A 34 -7.41 3.87 29.47
C HIS A 34 -8.10 4.63 28.35
N SER A 35 -9.40 4.84 28.47
CA SER A 35 -10.20 5.55 27.48
C SER A 35 -10.91 6.72 28.13
N VAL A 36 -10.81 7.90 27.54
CA VAL A 36 -11.52 9.09 28.04
C VAL A 36 -13.03 8.92 27.88
N LEU A 37 -13.47 8.39 26.72
CA LEU A 37 -14.87 8.06 26.43
C LEU A 37 -14.96 6.67 25.78
N THR A 38 -16.13 6.03 25.89
CA THR A 38 -16.49 4.89 25.05
C THR A 38 -17.50 5.31 23.99
N LEU A 39 -17.61 4.55 22.90
CA LEU A 39 -18.61 4.80 21.86
C LEU A 39 -20.03 4.77 22.44
N THR A 40 -20.33 3.82 23.32
CA THR A 40 -21.63 3.77 24.01
C THR A 40 -21.87 5.05 24.81
N LYS A 41 -20.88 5.51 25.60
CA LYS A 41 -21.01 6.74 26.39
C LYS A 41 -21.17 7.98 25.51
N LEU A 42 -20.43 8.06 24.41
CA LEU A 42 -20.53 9.16 23.45
C LEU A 42 -21.94 9.23 22.84
N MET A 43 -22.50 8.09 22.42
CA MET A 43 -23.84 8.04 21.83
C MET A 43 -24.93 8.43 22.84
N GLU A 44 -24.83 7.98 24.09
CA GLU A 44 -25.72 8.41 25.19
C GLU A 44 -25.65 9.93 25.39
N CYS A 45 -24.45 10.51 25.41
CA CYS A 45 -24.27 11.96 25.56
C CYS A 45 -24.87 12.73 24.37
N LEU A 46 -24.60 12.29 23.14
CA LEU A 46 -25.12 12.95 21.93
C LEU A 46 -26.64 12.87 21.85
N GLN A 47 -27.22 11.77 22.32
CA GLN A 47 -28.66 11.60 22.39
C GLN A 47 -29.29 12.52 23.43
N HIS A 48 -28.70 12.60 24.63
CA HIS A 48 -29.17 13.51 25.67
C HIS A 48 -29.11 14.99 25.22
N LEU A 49 -28.13 15.33 24.38
CA LEU A 49 -28.00 16.65 23.76
C LEU A 49 -28.91 16.87 22.53
N GLY A 50 -29.76 15.90 22.18
CA GLY A 50 -30.64 15.96 21.00
C GLY A 50 -29.91 16.02 19.67
N LYS A 51 -28.63 15.61 19.63
CA LYS A 51 -27.82 15.58 18.39
C LYS A 51 -27.99 14.28 17.61
N VAL A 52 -28.51 13.25 18.28
CA VAL A 52 -28.74 11.92 17.70
C VAL A 52 -30.05 11.35 18.25
N GLU A 53 -30.85 10.71 17.40
CA GLU A 53 -32.11 10.08 17.77
C GLU A 53 -31.89 8.71 18.47
N GLU A 54 -32.82 8.30 19.34
CA GLU A 54 -32.77 7.00 20.06
C GLU A 54 -32.58 5.82 19.09
N GLU A 55 -33.27 5.85 17.94
CA GLU A 55 -33.16 4.78 16.94
C GLU A 55 -31.72 4.59 16.45
N MET A 56 -30.97 5.69 16.27
CA MET A 56 -29.56 5.63 15.88
C MET A 56 -28.68 5.10 17.01
N VAL A 57 -28.96 5.45 18.26
CA VAL A 57 -28.25 4.90 19.42
C VAL A 57 -28.42 3.39 19.49
N GLU A 58 -29.65 2.89 19.31
CA GLU A 58 -29.94 1.46 19.29
C GLU A 58 -29.24 0.73 18.14
N ARG A 59 -29.23 1.32 16.93
CA ARG A 59 -28.46 0.77 15.81
C ARG A 59 -26.96 0.67 16.13
N VAL A 60 -26.39 1.68 16.78
CA VAL A 60 -24.97 1.65 17.18
C VAL A 60 -24.71 0.63 18.30
N ARG A 61 -25.58 0.52 19.31
CA ARG A 61 -25.48 -0.52 20.36
C ARG A 61 -25.48 -1.92 19.76
N LYS A 62 -26.42 -2.19 18.86
CA LYS A 62 -26.50 -3.47 18.12
C LYS A 62 -25.24 -3.71 17.30
N PHE A 63 -24.78 -2.70 16.56
CA PHE A 63 -23.56 -2.78 15.76
C PHE A 63 -22.33 -3.15 16.61
N VAL A 64 -22.11 -2.47 17.75
CA VAL A 64 -20.97 -2.75 18.64
C VAL A 64 -21.01 -4.18 19.19
N LYS A 65 -22.20 -4.69 19.50
CA LYS A 65 -22.39 -6.06 20.00
C LYS A 65 -22.08 -7.11 18.92
N GLU A 66 -22.54 -6.89 17.70
CA GLU A 66 -22.40 -7.83 16.58
C GLU A 66 -21.01 -7.79 15.93
N ASN A 67 -20.30 -6.65 16.02
CA ASN A 67 -19.05 -6.41 15.31
C ASN A 67 -17.86 -6.37 16.27
N LYS A 68 -17.71 -7.42 17.08
CA LYS A 68 -16.48 -7.68 17.85
C LYS A 68 -15.41 -8.19 16.88
N ILE A 69 -14.27 -7.50 16.82
CA ILE A 69 -13.16 -7.92 15.97
C ILE A 69 -12.52 -9.16 16.60
N SER A 70 -12.76 -10.33 16.03
CA SER A 70 -12.01 -11.55 16.33
C SER A 70 -10.70 -11.59 15.52
N ARG A 71 -9.68 -12.30 16.03
CA ARG A 71 -8.41 -12.52 15.30
C ARG A 71 -8.70 -13.00 13.86
N PRO A 72 -7.95 -12.55 12.85
CA PRO A 72 -7.95 -13.24 11.57
C PRO A 72 -7.54 -14.70 11.82
N ALA A 73 -8.35 -15.64 11.34
CA ALA A 73 -8.01 -17.05 11.41
C ALA A 73 -6.67 -17.28 10.69
N SER A 74 -5.64 -17.63 11.46
CA SER A 74 -4.40 -18.16 10.93
C SER A 74 -4.67 -19.57 10.37
N GLY A 75 -5.13 -19.65 9.13
CA GLY A 75 -5.45 -20.93 8.53
C GLY A 75 -5.94 -20.83 7.10
N SER A 76 -5.07 -20.44 6.17
CA SER A 76 -5.28 -20.76 4.75
C SER A 76 -4.21 -21.76 4.31
N ILE A 77 -4.65 -22.98 4.05
CA ILE A 77 -3.87 -24.06 3.45
C ILE A 77 -3.27 -23.52 2.14
N LYS A 78 -1.95 -23.30 2.14
CA LYS A 78 -1.21 -22.81 0.96
C LYS A 78 -1.19 -23.90 -0.11
N LYS A 79 -2.16 -23.88 -1.02
CA LYS A 79 -2.04 -24.63 -2.29
C LYS A 79 -0.87 -24.00 -3.04
N LYS A 80 0.25 -24.72 -3.18
CA LYS A 80 1.43 -24.26 -3.95
C LYS A 80 1.01 -24.05 -5.40
N CYS A 81 0.61 -22.83 -5.76
CA CYS A 81 0.49 -22.42 -7.15
C CYS A 81 1.90 -22.10 -7.65
N LYS A 82 2.29 -22.65 -8.79
CA LYS A 82 3.59 -22.34 -9.43
C LYS A 82 3.66 -20.82 -9.63
N SER A 83 4.77 -20.22 -9.23
CA SER A 83 4.98 -18.78 -9.41
C SER A 83 5.29 -18.49 -10.87
N LEU A 84 4.48 -17.65 -11.51
CA LEU A 84 4.65 -17.26 -12.91
C LEU A 84 5.63 -16.09 -13.01
N SER A 85 6.44 -16.08 -14.08
CA SER A 85 7.24 -14.90 -14.42
C SER A 85 6.35 -13.72 -14.80
N TYR A 86 6.88 -12.49 -14.78
CA TYR A 86 6.14 -11.31 -15.22
C TYR A 86 5.69 -11.45 -16.68
N SER A 87 6.58 -11.90 -17.57
CA SER A 87 6.26 -12.29 -18.96
C SER A 87 5.11 -13.31 -19.07
N SER A 88 5.14 -14.38 -18.26
CA SER A 88 4.07 -15.39 -18.26
C SER A 88 2.73 -14.82 -17.78
N ARG A 89 2.76 -13.91 -16.80
CA ARG A 89 1.57 -13.20 -16.32
C ARG A 89 1.03 -12.22 -17.35
N ALA A 90 1.91 -11.53 -18.07
CA ALA A 90 1.53 -10.60 -19.15
C ALA A 90 0.78 -11.31 -20.29
N ALA A 91 1.10 -12.57 -20.54
CA ALA A 91 0.47 -13.40 -21.57
C ALA A 91 -0.85 -14.07 -21.14
N LEU A 92 -1.32 -13.86 -19.90
CA LEU A 92 -2.59 -14.43 -19.43
C LEU A 92 -3.77 -13.78 -20.17
N LEU A 93 -4.69 -14.60 -20.67
CA LEU A 93 -5.91 -14.13 -21.35
C LEU A 93 -6.79 -13.23 -20.48
N GLY A 94 -6.72 -13.38 -19.15
CA GLY A 94 -7.45 -12.57 -18.18
C GLY A 94 -6.72 -11.31 -17.70
N ALA A 95 -5.48 -11.06 -18.15
CA ALA A 95 -4.73 -9.90 -17.70
C ALA A 95 -5.29 -8.60 -18.30
N HIS A 96 -5.52 -7.60 -17.43
CA HIS A 96 -5.91 -6.27 -17.88
C HIS A 96 -4.82 -5.68 -18.80
N PRO A 97 -5.14 -4.97 -19.90
CA PRO A 97 -4.15 -4.46 -20.85
C PRO A 97 -3.04 -3.61 -20.20
N LEU A 98 -3.39 -2.78 -19.21
CA LEU A 98 -2.39 -2.01 -18.46
C LEU A 98 -1.49 -2.88 -17.57
N ALA A 99 -2.03 -3.95 -16.96
CA ALA A 99 -1.20 -4.89 -16.21
C ALA A 99 -0.27 -5.66 -17.13
N ALA A 100 -0.76 -6.14 -18.27
CA ALA A 100 0.05 -6.82 -19.27
C ALA A 100 1.19 -5.93 -19.78
N ARG A 101 0.89 -4.66 -20.11
CA ARG A 101 1.90 -3.66 -20.48
C ARG A 101 2.94 -3.48 -19.37
N LEU A 102 2.50 -3.25 -18.13
CA LEU A 102 3.39 -3.05 -16.99
C LEU A 102 4.33 -4.25 -16.78
N LEU A 103 3.77 -5.46 -16.79
CA LEU A 103 4.52 -6.69 -16.61
C LEU A 103 5.54 -6.92 -17.74
N ALA A 104 5.18 -6.59 -18.99
CA ALA A 104 6.10 -6.65 -20.13
C ALA A 104 7.24 -5.64 -19.99
N THR A 105 6.94 -4.39 -19.62
CA THR A 105 7.92 -3.34 -19.31
C THR A 105 8.86 -3.79 -18.17
N MET A 106 8.31 -4.36 -17.10
CA MET A 106 9.09 -4.85 -15.95
C MET A 106 10.07 -5.95 -16.36
N GLU A 107 9.63 -6.92 -17.17
CA GLU A 107 10.49 -8.00 -17.66
C GLU A 107 11.58 -7.47 -18.60
N SER A 108 11.20 -6.66 -19.60
CA SER A 108 12.14 -6.10 -20.59
C SER A 108 13.24 -5.28 -19.94
N LYS A 109 12.87 -4.45 -18.96
CA LYS A 109 13.80 -3.56 -18.25
C LYS A 109 14.46 -4.21 -17.04
N GLN A 110 14.06 -5.42 -16.68
CA GLN A 110 14.43 -6.07 -15.42
C GLN A 110 14.23 -5.12 -14.22
N SER A 111 13.10 -4.43 -14.19
CA SER A 111 12.79 -3.44 -13.17
C SER A 111 11.41 -3.68 -12.62
N ASN A 112 11.34 -3.86 -11.30
CA ASN A 112 10.11 -3.82 -10.53
C ASN A 112 10.13 -2.64 -9.53
N LEU A 113 10.82 -1.57 -9.90
CA LEU A 113 10.93 -0.34 -9.13
C LEU A 113 9.91 0.69 -9.64
N CYS A 114 9.14 1.24 -8.72
CA CYS A 114 8.34 2.43 -8.90
C CYS A 114 8.95 3.59 -8.10
N LEU A 115 9.28 4.69 -8.78
CA LEU A 115 9.77 5.90 -8.12
C LEU A 115 8.59 6.72 -7.61
N SER A 116 8.57 7.04 -6.31
CA SER A 116 7.68 8.03 -5.71
C SER A 116 8.32 9.41 -5.81
N ALA A 117 7.97 10.16 -6.86
CA ALA A 117 8.53 11.48 -7.14
C ALA A 117 7.77 12.57 -6.37
N ASP A 118 7.91 12.56 -5.05
CA ASP A 118 7.23 13.51 -4.15
C ASP A 118 7.98 14.86 -4.11
N VAL A 119 8.05 15.54 -5.26
CA VAL A 119 8.69 16.86 -5.47
C VAL A 119 7.63 17.93 -5.70
N THR A 120 7.99 19.22 -5.51
CA THR A 120 7.02 20.33 -5.56
C THR A 120 7.13 21.22 -6.80
N ASP A 121 8.09 20.96 -7.68
CA ASP A 121 8.33 21.72 -8.90
C ASP A 121 8.43 20.80 -10.12
N SER A 122 7.85 21.24 -11.23
CA SER A 122 7.71 20.44 -12.44
C SER A 122 9.04 20.19 -13.14
N ALA A 123 10.00 21.12 -13.02
CA ALA A 123 11.34 20.97 -13.60
C ALA A 123 12.09 19.77 -12.99
N THR A 124 12.10 19.67 -11.65
CA THR A 124 12.72 18.53 -10.95
C THR A 124 11.99 17.23 -11.27
N LEU A 125 10.65 17.24 -11.37
CA LEU A 125 9.88 16.05 -11.76
C LEU A 125 10.30 15.53 -13.14
N LEU A 126 10.38 16.40 -14.14
CA LEU A 126 10.78 16.04 -15.50
C LEU A 126 12.24 15.59 -15.56
N GLN A 127 13.14 16.25 -14.81
CA GLN A 127 14.54 15.83 -14.71
C GLN A 127 14.67 14.42 -14.13
N LEU A 128 13.99 14.13 -13.01
CA LEU A 128 13.97 12.80 -12.41
C LEU A 128 13.38 11.76 -13.36
N ALA A 129 12.31 12.09 -14.09
CA ALA A 129 11.71 11.19 -15.05
C ALA A 129 12.64 10.87 -16.24
N ALA A 130 13.40 11.84 -16.73
CA ALA A 130 14.37 11.65 -17.80
C ALA A 130 15.60 10.85 -17.33
N GLU A 131 16.13 11.18 -16.15
CA GLU A 131 17.33 10.55 -15.60
C GLU A 131 17.08 9.12 -15.11
N LEU A 132 15.98 8.91 -14.37
CA LEU A 132 15.66 7.65 -13.69
C LEU A 132 14.73 6.76 -14.52
N GLY A 133 14.15 7.29 -15.59
CA GLY A 133 13.27 6.60 -16.52
C GLY A 133 13.78 5.21 -16.93
N PRO A 134 15.06 5.04 -17.35
CA PRO A 134 15.61 3.73 -17.71
C PRO A 134 15.57 2.68 -16.58
N SER A 135 15.66 3.10 -15.31
CA SER A 135 15.75 2.19 -14.15
C SER A 135 14.39 1.84 -13.54
N ILE A 136 13.30 2.53 -13.89
CA ILE A 136 11.98 2.35 -13.27
C ILE A 136 10.96 1.72 -14.22
N CYS A 137 10.02 0.93 -13.70
CA CYS A 137 8.85 0.48 -14.48
C CYS A 137 7.65 1.43 -14.37
N MET A 138 7.67 2.28 -13.34
CA MET A 138 6.58 3.21 -13.04
C MET A 138 7.11 4.45 -12.32
N LEU A 139 6.51 5.60 -12.63
CA LEU A 139 6.71 6.87 -11.93
C LEU A 139 5.39 7.23 -11.23
N LYS A 140 5.42 7.29 -9.90
CA LYS A 140 4.31 7.73 -9.08
C LYS A 140 4.41 9.23 -8.82
N THR A 141 3.35 9.97 -9.12
CA THR A 141 3.25 11.42 -8.94
C THR A 141 2.26 11.78 -7.84
N HIS A 142 2.38 13.01 -7.34
CA HIS A 142 1.37 13.76 -6.62
C HIS A 142 1.23 15.11 -7.31
N VAL A 143 0.38 15.22 -8.34
CA VAL A 143 0.27 16.49 -9.08
C VAL A 143 -0.32 17.62 -8.24
N ASP A 144 -1.02 17.29 -7.16
CA ASP A 144 -1.62 18.23 -6.22
C ASP A 144 -0.61 18.98 -5.34
N ILE A 145 0.63 18.49 -5.24
CA ILE A 145 1.72 19.18 -4.52
C ILE A 145 2.67 19.96 -5.45
N LEU A 146 2.49 19.85 -6.78
CA LEU A 146 3.26 20.62 -7.75
C LEU A 146 2.73 22.05 -7.82
N LYS A 147 3.62 23.02 -7.56
CA LYS A 147 3.27 24.44 -7.50
C LYS A 147 2.97 25.05 -8.87
N ASP A 148 3.49 24.44 -9.93
CA ASP A 148 3.55 24.97 -11.30
C ASP A 148 3.01 23.98 -12.34
N PHE A 149 2.12 23.06 -11.93
CA PHE A 149 1.57 22.05 -12.82
C PHE A 149 0.78 22.67 -13.99
N THR A 150 1.05 22.19 -15.20
CA THR A 150 0.30 22.53 -16.41
C THR A 150 0.05 21.28 -17.27
N LEU A 151 -0.87 21.37 -18.23
CA LEU A 151 -1.09 20.27 -19.18
C LEU A 151 0.15 20.02 -20.06
N ASP A 152 0.97 21.04 -20.31
CA ASP A 152 2.24 20.90 -21.02
C ASP A 152 3.23 20.04 -20.24
N VAL A 153 3.33 20.22 -18.92
CA VAL A 153 4.11 19.33 -18.04
C VAL A 153 3.61 17.89 -18.13
N ALA A 154 2.29 17.67 -18.14
CA ALA A 154 1.73 16.32 -18.32
C ALA A 154 2.09 15.72 -19.69
N SER A 155 2.07 16.52 -20.76
CA SER A 155 2.49 16.10 -22.11
C SER A 155 3.98 15.76 -22.17
N GLN A 156 4.85 16.57 -21.57
CA GLN A 156 6.28 16.28 -21.50
C GLN A 156 6.56 15.01 -20.70
N LEU A 157 5.86 14.82 -19.57
CA LEU A 157 6.00 13.60 -18.77
C LEU A 157 5.55 12.36 -19.55
N ARG A 158 4.50 12.49 -20.37
CA ARG A 158 4.04 11.42 -21.27
C ARG A 158 5.10 11.05 -22.31
N VAL A 159 5.77 12.04 -22.91
CA VAL A 159 6.87 11.82 -23.86
C VAL A 159 8.00 11.04 -23.20
N LEU A 160 8.42 11.44 -21.98
CA LEU A 160 9.45 10.72 -21.22
C LEU A 160 9.03 9.29 -20.88
N ALA A 161 7.77 9.09 -20.48
CA ALA A 161 7.22 7.77 -20.19
C ALA A 161 7.24 6.83 -21.40
N ASP A 162 6.96 7.36 -22.60
CA ASP A 162 7.03 6.58 -23.84
C ASP A 162 8.48 6.36 -24.29
N GLN A 163 9.34 7.37 -24.16
CA GLN A 163 10.77 7.27 -24.52
C GLN A 163 11.52 6.23 -23.67
N HIS A 164 11.24 6.20 -22.36
CA HIS A 164 11.95 5.32 -21.43
C HIS A 164 11.17 4.06 -21.06
N ASP A 165 9.98 3.85 -21.64
CA ASP A 165 9.06 2.76 -21.32
C ASP A 165 8.82 2.61 -19.80
N PHE A 166 8.05 3.53 -19.22
CA PHE A 166 7.52 3.39 -17.87
C PHE A 166 6.06 3.87 -17.81
N MET A 167 5.31 3.44 -16.79
CA MET A 167 3.94 3.91 -16.57
C MET A 167 3.90 5.13 -15.63
N ILE A 168 2.96 6.04 -15.85
CA ILE A 168 2.67 7.14 -14.92
C ILE A 168 1.53 6.69 -13.99
N PHE A 169 1.70 6.87 -12.68
CA PHE A 169 0.71 6.53 -11.66
C PHE A 169 0.47 7.73 -10.73
N GLU A 170 -0.70 8.35 -10.84
CA GLU A 170 -1.07 9.43 -9.94
C GLU A 170 -1.63 8.88 -8.60
N ASP A 171 -0.95 9.17 -7.48
CA ASP A 171 -1.35 8.71 -6.15
C ASP A 171 -2.33 9.68 -5.48
N ARG A 172 -3.42 9.99 -6.18
CA ARG A 172 -4.45 10.92 -5.71
C ARG A 172 -5.23 10.41 -4.48
N LYS A 173 -5.17 9.10 -4.22
CA LYS A 173 -5.93 8.40 -3.16
C LYS A 173 -7.39 8.83 -3.11
N PHE A 174 -8.14 8.58 -4.19
CA PHE A 174 -9.58 8.85 -4.21
C PHE A 174 -10.26 8.16 -3.02
N SER A 175 -10.75 8.95 -2.06
CA SER A 175 -11.44 8.48 -0.86
C SER A 175 -12.90 8.92 -0.88
N GLU A 176 -13.82 7.96 -0.93
CA GLU A 176 -15.27 8.17 -0.93
C GLU A 176 -15.86 8.15 0.49
N ILE A 177 -17.19 8.31 0.62
CA ILE A 177 -17.95 8.43 1.86
C ILE A 177 -17.71 7.22 2.79
N GLU A 178 -17.56 7.49 4.09
CA GLU A 178 -17.14 6.55 5.13
C GLU A 178 -17.90 5.21 5.17
N ASN A 179 -19.16 5.17 4.74
CA ASN A 179 -19.96 3.94 4.72
C ASN A 179 -19.43 2.93 3.68
N THR A 180 -18.90 3.42 2.55
CA THR A 180 -18.24 2.60 1.53
C THR A 180 -16.89 2.07 2.04
N VAL A 181 -16.13 2.91 2.75
CA VAL A 181 -14.82 2.57 3.34
C VAL A 181 -14.94 1.47 4.41
N LYS A 182 -16.03 1.47 5.19
CA LYS A 182 -16.31 0.42 6.17
C LYS A 182 -16.52 -0.95 5.52
N HIS A 183 -17.22 -1.02 4.39
CA HIS A 183 -17.38 -2.26 3.63
C HIS A 183 -16.08 -2.71 2.95
N GLN A 184 -15.24 -1.77 2.53
CA GLN A 184 -13.94 -2.01 1.88
C GLN A 184 -12.93 -2.72 2.80
N TYR A 185 -12.86 -2.36 4.09
CA TYR A 185 -11.87 -2.89 5.03
C TYR A 185 -12.11 -4.34 5.52
N GLU A 186 -13.32 -4.90 5.39
CA GLU A 186 -13.68 -6.25 5.89
C GLU A 186 -13.31 -7.40 4.91
N GLY A 187 -12.26 -7.24 4.09
CA GLY A 187 -11.86 -8.22 3.08
C GLY A 187 -12.58 -8.08 1.72
N LYS A 188 -13.51 -7.12 1.60
CA LYS A 188 -14.21 -6.86 0.32
C LYS A 188 -13.36 -6.11 -0.69
N ASN A 189 -12.26 -5.43 -0.32
CA ASN A 189 -11.38 -4.76 -1.28
C ASN A 189 -10.76 -5.72 -2.30
N VAL A 190 -10.31 -6.90 -1.84
CA VAL A 190 -9.79 -7.92 -2.74
C VAL A 190 -10.89 -8.44 -3.65
N ARG A 191 -12.06 -8.73 -3.08
CA ARG A 191 -13.24 -9.20 -3.83
C ARG A 191 -13.72 -8.18 -4.86
N MET A 192 -13.78 -6.89 -4.51
CA MET A 192 -14.17 -5.80 -5.40
C MET A 192 -13.21 -5.71 -6.59
N ALA A 193 -11.90 -5.72 -6.34
CA ALA A 193 -10.91 -5.75 -7.41
C ALA A 193 -11.07 -6.99 -8.31
N GLU A 194 -11.30 -8.15 -7.71
CA GLU A 194 -11.51 -9.41 -8.41
C GLU A 194 -12.82 -9.48 -9.23
N GLU A 195 -13.84 -8.73 -8.83
CA GLU A 195 -15.14 -8.59 -9.50
C GLU A 195 -15.16 -7.47 -10.56
N HIS A 196 -14.15 -6.59 -10.58
CA HIS A 196 -14.03 -5.48 -11.55
C HIS A 196 -12.71 -5.52 -12.36
N PRO A 197 -12.34 -6.67 -12.98
CA PRO A 197 -11.05 -6.84 -13.65
C PRO A 197 -10.87 -5.99 -14.91
N GLY A 198 -11.97 -5.43 -15.45
CA GLY A 198 -11.94 -4.52 -16.61
C GLY A 198 -11.45 -3.10 -16.28
N PHE A 199 -11.30 -2.76 -15.01
CA PHE A 199 -10.82 -1.44 -14.56
C PHE A 199 -9.72 -1.56 -13.50
N VAL A 200 -9.90 -2.46 -12.52
CA VAL A 200 -8.92 -2.66 -11.45
C VAL A 200 -7.90 -3.70 -11.89
N PHE A 201 -6.62 -3.34 -11.86
CA PHE A 201 -5.52 -4.22 -12.27
C PHE A 201 -4.56 -4.59 -11.12
N GLY A 202 -4.77 -4.07 -9.91
CA GLY A 202 -3.86 -4.32 -8.80
C GLY A 202 -4.22 -3.61 -7.49
N PHE A 203 -3.28 -3.65 -6.55
CA PHE A 203 -3.43 -3.14 -5.19
C PHE A 203 -2.19 -2.36 -4.73
N ILE A 204 -2.41 -1.31 -3.93
CA ILE A 204 -1.38 -0.76 -3.03
C ILE A 204 -1.50 -1.52 -1.70
N CYS A 205 -0.50 -2.33 -1.36
CA CYS A 205 -0.59 -3.25 -0.22
C CYS A 205 0.78 -3.59 0.38
N GLY A 206 0.78 -4.01 1.65
CA GLY A 206 2.00 -4.41 2.37
C GLY A 206 2.45 -5.85 2.15
N CYS A 207 1.65 -6.67 1.48
CA CYS A 207 1.88 -8.07 1.13
C CYS A 207 0.89 -8.50 0.03
N LYS A 208 1.15 -9.64 -0.60
CA LYS A 208 0.22 -10.26 -1.55
C LYS A 208 -1.16 -10.50 -0.92
N LEU A 209 -2.19 -10.03 -1.61
CA LEU A 209 -3.58 -10.11 -1.14
C LEU A 209 -4.45 -11.07 -1.95
N SER A 210 -4.11 -11.32 -3.22
CA SER A 210 -4.87 -12.22 -4.10
C SER A 210 -3.95 -13.30 -4.67
N ASN A 211 -4.53 -14.47 -4.93
CA ASN A 211 -3.88 -15.57 -5.64
C ASN A 211 -4.07 -15.48 -7.16
N LYS A 212 -4.88 -14.53 -7.66
CA LYS A 212 -5.05 -14.29 -9.11
C LYS A 212 -3.76 -13.66 -9.66
N PRO A 213 -3.00 -14.35 -10.53
CA PRO A 213 -1.73 -13.87 -11.05
C PRO A 213 -1.85 -12.61 -11.95
N GLU A 214 -3.05 -12.29 -12.42
CA GLU A 214 -3.36 -11.12 -13.23
C GLU A 214 -3.31 -9.81 -12.42
N LEU A 215 -3.51 -9.87 -11.10
CA LEU A 215 -3.52 -8.70 -10.24
C LEU A 215 -2.10 -8.37 -9.75
N ILE A 216 -1.74 -7.09 -9.85
CA ILE A 216 -0.42 -6.58 -9.48
C ILE A 216 -0.42 -6.07 -8.04
N HIS A 217 0.61 -6.38 -7.26
CA HIS A 217 0.80 -5.86 -5.91
C HIS A 217 1.93 -4.82 -5.88
N LEU A 218 1.63 -3.59 -5.48
CA LEU A 218 2.62 -2.52 -5.32
C LEU A 218 2.73 -2.16 -3.84
N THR A 219 3.96 -2.03 -3.34
CA THR A 219 4.21 -1.83 -1.90
C THR A 219 5.06 -0.59 -1.65
N PRO A 220 4.49 0.46 -1.02
CA PRO A 220 5.25 1.59 -0.50
C PRO A 220 5.89 1.25 0.85
N GLY A 221 6.65 2.20 1.39
CA GLY A 221 7.39 1.99 2.64
C GLY A 221 8.56 1.05 2.45
N VAL A 222 9.32 1.24 1.37
CA VAL A 222 10.51 0.45 1.06
C VAL A 222 11.76 1.29 1.23
N HIS A 223 12.77 0.69 1.88
CA HIS A 223 14.09 1.26 2.05
C HIS A 223 15.14 0.13 2.10
N LEU A 224 16.40 0.38 1.72
CA LEU A 224 17.45 -0.66 1.72
C LEU A 224 17.73 -1.23 3.13
N GLN A 225 17.48 -0.42 4.15
CA GLN A 225 17.59 -0.80 5.56
C GLN A 225 16.22 -0.72 6.23
N GLN A 226 15.95 -1.64 7.17
CA GLN A 226 14.75 -1.56 7.99
C GLN A 226 14.80 -0.30 8.87
N GLY A 227 13.64 0.30 9.13
CA GLY A 227 13.55 1.50 9.94
C GLY A 227 12.17 2.14 9.82
N GLY A 228 12.09 3.42 10.13
CA GLY A 228 10.88 4.23 9.97
C GLY A 228 11.21 5.71 10.01
N ASP A 229 10.21 6.55 9.79
CA ASP A 229 10.33 7.97 10.09
C ASP A 229 9.63 8.31 11.42
N GLY A 230 9.83 9.55 11.91
CA GLY A 230 9.17 10.05 13.12
C GLY A 230 7.66 10.29 12.99
N LEU A 231 7.07 10.02 11.81
CA LEU A 231 5.66 10.28 11.49
C LEU A 231 4.87 8.98 11.22
N GLY A 232 5.42 7.83 11.62
CA GLY A 232 4.74 6.54 11.56
C GLY A 232 4.97 5.73 10.28
N GLN A 233 5.80 6.21 9.34
CA GLN A 233 6.26 5.39 8.21
C GLN A 233 7.08 4.22 8.74
N GLN A 234 6.78 3.01 8.26
CA GLN A 234 7.59 1.83 8.49
C GLN A 234 8.24 1.41 7.18
N TYR A 235 9.54 1.15 7.23
CA TYR A 235 10.32 0.70 6.09
C TYR A 235 10.62 -0.80 6.15
N ARG A 236 10.52 -1.44 4.99
CA ARG A 236 10.92 -2.83 4.76
C ARG A 236 11.90 -2.90 3.61
N THR A 237 12.75 -3.92 3.61
CA THR A 237 13.72 -4.12 2.54
C THR A 237 13.03 -4.61 1.26
N PRO A 238 13.62 -4.36 0.07
CA PRO A 238 13.13 -4.94 -1.18
C PRO A 238 12.96 -6.46 -1.12
N HIS A 239 13.91 -7.16 -0.48
CA HIS A 239 13.84 -8.61 -0.30
C HIS A 239 12.63 -9.04 0.55
N GLU A 240 12.39 -8.37 1.67
CA GLU A 240 11.23 -8.67 2.52
C GLU A 240 9.92 -8.46 1.76
N VAL A 241 9.80 -7.37 0.99
CA VAL A 241 8.58 -7.04 0.27
C VAL A 241 8.31 -7.97 -0.91
N ILE A 242 9.32 -8.22 -1.75
CA ILE A 242 9.15 -8.96 -2.99
C ILE A 242 9.21 -10.47 -2.75
N ALA A 243 10.20 -10.95 -1.99
CA ALA A 243 10.44 -12.38 -1.81
C ALA A 243 9.59 -12.98 -0.69
N ASN A 244 9.55 -12.36 0.49
CA ASN A 244 8.86 -12.95 1.66
C ASN A 244 7.37 -12.62 1.68
N LYS A 245 7.00 -11.41 1.24
CA LYS A 245 5.61 -10.95 1.20
C LYS A 245 4.95 -11.07 -0.18
N GLU A 246 5.68 -11.62 -1.14
CA GLU A 246 5.19 -11.94 -2.49
C GLU A 246 4.60 -10.75 -3.26
N SER A 247 5.02 -9.50 -2.96
CA SER A 247 4.62 -8.32 -3.73
C SER A 247 5.33 -8.25 -5.08
N ASP A 248 4.84 -7.44 -6.02
CA ASP A 248 5.42 -7.34 -7.35
C ASP A 248 6.34 -6.15 -7.51
N ILE A 249 5.94 -4.98 -7.01
CA ILE A 249 6.62 -3.71 -7.24
C ILE A 249 6.92 -3.04 -5.91
N ILE A 250 8.14 -2.51 -5.77
CA ILE A 250 8.52 -1.63 -4.66
C ILE A 250 8.26 -0.17 -5.05
N ILE A 251 7.61 0.60 -4.17
CA ILE A 251 7.45 2.05 -4.33
C ILE A 251 8.43 2.75 -3.38
N VAL A 252 9.39 3.49 -3.94
CA VAL A 252 10.48 4.12 -3.19
C VAL A 252 10.48 5.62 -3.45
N GLY A 253 10.39 6.42 -2.39
CA GLY A 253 10.51 7.89 -2.45
C GLY A 253 11.82 8.38 -1.88
N ARG A 254 11.81 8.80 -0.60
CA ARG A 254 12.97 9.35 0.14
C ARG A 254 14.26 8.53 0.01
N GLY A 255 14.17 7.21 -0.07
CA GLY A 255 15.35 6.35 -0.27
C GLY A 255 16.14 6.65 -1.55
N ILE A 256 15.50 7.24 -2.57
CA ILE A 256 16.12 7.69 -3.82
C ILE A 256 16.27 9.21 -3.80
N LEU A 257 15.21 9.94 -3.47
CA LEU A 257 15.19 11.41 -3.55
C LEU A 257 16.16 12.10 -2.60
N SER A 258 16.49 11.49 -1.46
CA SER A 258 17.43 12.04 -0.47
C SER A 258 18.86 11.52 -0.64
N ALA A 259 19.13 10.70 -1.66
CA ALA A 259 20.47 10.21 -1.94
C ALA A 259 21.33 11.29 -2.61
N SER A 260 22.65 11.23 -2.41
CA SER A 260 23.61 12.10 -3.10
C SER A 260 23.60 11.89 -4.62
N SER A 261 23.33 10.67 -5.06
CA SER A 261 23.12 10.31 -6.46
C SER A 261 21.80 9.54 -6.60
N PRO A 262 20.71 10.21 -6.99
CA PRO A 262 19.43 9.55 -7.23
C PRO A 262 19.52 8.41 -8.25
N ALA A 263 20.34 8.55 -9.31
CA ALA A 263 20.55 7.52 -10.31
C ALA A 263 21.17 6.24 -9.74
N GLU A 264 22.25 6.36 -8.97
CA GLU A 264 22.89 5.21 -8.32
C GLU A 264 21.96 4.55 -7.29
N ALA A 265 21.21 5.36 -6.54
CA ALA A 265 20.24 4.86 -5.58
C ALA A 265 19.12 4.07 -6.28
N ALA A 266 18.53 4.64 -7.34
CA ALA A 266 17.49 3.96 -8.12
C ALA A 266 17.99 2.64 -8.71
N GLU A 267 19.22 2.61 -9.25
CA GLU A 267 19.80 1.39 -9.78
C GLU A 267 20.04 0.33 -8.70
N THR A 268 20.42 0.76 -7.49
CA THR A 268 20.56 -0.12 -6.33
C THR A 268 19.21 -0.73 -5.93
N TYR A 269 18.14 0.07 -5.87
CA TYR A 269 16.79 -0.42 -5.59
C TYR A 269 16.26 -1.34 -6.69
N ARG A 270 16.51 -1.00 -7.97
CA ARG A 270 16.12 -1.82 -9.12
C ARG A 270 16.74 -3.21 -9.02
N LYS A 271 18.06 -3.29 -8.82
CA LYS A 271 18.78 -4.57 -8.65
C LYS A 271 18.25 -5.36 -7.46
N ALA A 272 18.10 -4.72 -6.30
CA ALA A 272 17.61 -5.38 -5.09
C ALA A 272 16.18 -5.94 -5.24
N GLY A 273 15.28 -5.17 -5.88
CA GLY A 273 13.92 -5.62 -6.18
C GLY A 273 13.89 -6.78 -7.18
N TRP A 274 14.71 -6.70 -8.24
CA TRP A 274 14.76 -7.73 -9.28
C TRP A 274 15.38 -9.04 -8.78
N GLU A 275 16.50 -8.97 -8.05
CA GLU A 275 17.14 -10.13 -7.43
C GLU A 275 16.20 -10.84 -6.45
N ALA A 276 15.43 -10.07 -5.66
CA ALA A 276 14.41 -10.62 -4.78
C ALA A 276 13.33 -11.37 -5.57
N TYR A 277 12.86 -10.81 -6.69
CA TYR A 277 11.92 -11.49 -7.59
C TYR A 277 12.50 -12.79 -8.18
N LEU A 278 13.72 -12.76 -8.71
CA LEU A 278 14.38 -13.95 -9.25
C LEU A 278 14.55 -15.03 -8.17
N SER A 279 14.89 -14.64 -6.94
CA SER A 279 15.01 -15.58 -5.82
C SER A 279 13.67 -16.24 -5.47
N ARG A 280 12.56 -15.48 -5.57
CA ARG A 280 11.19 -15.98 -5.34
C ARG A 280 10.79 -16.99 -6.40
N ILE A 281 11.00 -16.67 -7.68
CA ILE A 281 10.64 -17.56 -8.79
C ILE A 281 11.43 -18.87 -8.73
N LYS A 282 12.75 -18.80 -8.47
CA LYS A 282 13.61 -20.00 -8.34
C LYS A 282 13.19 -20.92 -7.19
N LYS A 283 12.75 -20.39 -6.05
CA LYS A 283 12.29 -21.19 -4.90
C LYS A 283 10.96 -21.93 -5.15
N LEU A 284 10.22 -21.54 -6.19
CA LEU A 284 8.86 -22.02 -6.48
C LEU A 284 8.77 -22.84 -7.77
N GLN A 285 9.90 -23.03 -8.47
CA GLN A 285 10.11 -24.01 -9.54
C GLN A 285 10.51 -25.36 -8.94
#